data_AF-X1PN30-F1
#
_entry.id   AF-X1PN30-F1
#
_cell.length_a   1.000
_cell.length_b   1.000
_cell.length_c   1.000
_cell.angle_alpha   90.00
_cell.angle_beta   90.00
_cell.angle_gamma   90.00
#
_symmetry.space_group_name_H-M   'P 1'
#
loop_
_entity.id
_entity.type
_entity.pdbx_description
1 polymer ?
#
loop_
_entity_poly.entity_id
_entity_poly.type
_entity_poly.pdbx_seq_one_letter_code
_entity_poly.pdbx_strand_id
1 'polypeptide(L)'
;GIDPVGCCVGLRGIRIQNIVNELGGEKIDIIMWNPSTSAFIASALSPAQVLSVELNDEEKVATVVIPDKQLSLAIGKEGQNVRLAAKLIKILDDHTTLIASGHLPNIIFKASQAANNGFNHHFLPTP
;
A
#
# COMPACT_ATOMS: atom_id res chain seq x y z
N GLY A 1 -9.80 22.92 10.87
CA GLY A 1 -9.56 22.30 9.55
C GLY A 1 -10.59 21.22 9.33
N ILE A 2 -10.90 20.90 8.08
CA ILE A 2 -11.81 19.81 7.71
C ILE A 2 -11.01 18.50 7.75
N ASP A 3 -11.51 17.48 8.44
CA ASP A 3 -10.94 16.14 8.42
C ASP A 3 -11.64 15.29 7.34
N PRO A 4 -11.01 15.06 6.18
CA PRO A 4 -11.65 14.35 5.07
C PRO A 4 -11.93 12.88 5.42
N VAL A 5 -11.07 12.24 6.22
CA VAL A 5 -11.28 10.85 6.64
C VAL A 5 -12.46 10.77 7.59
N GLY A 6 -12.49 11.63 8.61
CA GLY A 6 -13.61 11.73 9.56
C GLY A 6 -14.94 12.03 8.88
N CYS A 7 -14.95 12.89 7.86
CA CYS A 7 -16.14 13.15 7.06
C CYS A 7 -16.65 11.88 6.35
N CYS A 8 -15.76 11.07 5.75
CA CYS A 8 -16.14 9.82 5.06
C CYS A 8 -16.55 8.70 6.02
N VAL A 9 -15.90 8.60 7.18
CA VAL A 9 -16.16 7.59 8.21
C VAL A 9 -17.49 7.86 8.92
N GLY A 10 -17.78 9.13 9.23
CA GLY A 10 -18.94 9.54 10.02
C GLY A 10 -18.78 9.22 11.51
N LEU A 11 -19.76 9.63 12.32
CA LEU A 11 -19.74 9.41 13.76
C LEU A 11 -19.65 7.89 14.05
N ARG A 12 -18.58 7.47 14.74
CA ARG A 12 -18.31 6.06 15.05
C ARG A 12 -18.31 5.12 13.83
N GLY A 13 -17.99 5.63 12.64
CA GLY A 13 -17.91 4.79 11.44
C GLY A 13 -19.25 4.46 10.80
N ILE A 14 -20.36 5.08 11.21
CA ILE A 14 -21.69 4.71 10.73
C ILE A 14 -21.83 4.80 9.20
N ARG A 15 -21.17 5.77 8.56
CA ARG A 15 -21.27 5.94 7.10
C ARG A 15 -20.53 4.83 6.38
N ILE A 16 -19.30 4.54 6.80
CA ILE A 16 -18.50 3.50 6.18
C ILE A 16 -19.07 2.10 6.45
N GLN A 17 -19.62 1.87 7.63
CA GLN A 17 -20.24 0.59 7.99
C GLN A 17 -21.47 0.28 7.12
N ASN A 18 -22.28 1.29 6.78
CA ASN A 18 -23.42 1.11 5.88
C ASN A 18 -22.96 0.67 4.48
N ILE A 19 -21.90 1.30 3.94
CA ILE A 19 -21.34 0.93 2.63
C ILE A 19 -20.76 -0.50 2.68
N VAL A 20 -20.01 -0.83 3.74
CA VAL A 20 -19.48 -2.20 3.95
C VAL A 20 -20.61 -3.24 3.97
N ASN A 21 -21.73 -2.93 4.63
CA ASN A 21 -22.89 -3.82 4.68
C ASN A 21 -23.56 -3.98 3.29
N GLU A 22 -23.67 -2.90 2.52
CA GLU A 22 -24.19 -2.94 1.14
C GLU A 22 -23.29 -3.76 0.20
N LEU A 23 -21.97 -3.76 0.43
CA LEU A 23 -21.00 -4.59 -0.31
C LEU A 23 -20.87 -6.01 0.24
N GLY A 24 -21.81 -6.48 1.07
CA GLY A 24 -21.80 -7.86 1.58
C GLY A 24 -20.67 -8.15 2.57
N GLY A 25 -20.18 -7.12 3.27
CA GLY A 25 -19.13 -7.26 4.28
C GLY A 25 -17.70 -7.12 3.74
N GLU A 26 -17.53 -6.64 2.50
CA GLU A 26 -16.21 -6.31 1.97
C GLU A 26 -15.51 -5.26 2.84
N LYS A 27 -14.25 -5.50 3.19
CA LYS A 27 -13.46 -4.56 4.00
C LYS A 27 -13.02 -3.38 3.15
N ILE A 28 -13.29 -2.16 3.63
CA ILE A 28 -12.87 -0.92 2.99
C ILE A 28 -11.91 -0.19 3.91
N ASP A 29 -10.73 0.14 3.38
CA ASP A 29 -9.77 1.00 4.04
C ASP A 29 -9.85 2.42 3.47
N ILE A 30 -10.00 3.41 4.35
CA ILE A 30 -9.97 4.83 3.99
C ILE A 30 -8.59 5.36 4.33
N ILE A 31 -7.88 5.84 3.31
CA ILE A 31 -6.56 6.44 3.48
C ILE A 31 -6.59 7.94 3.20
N MET A 32 -5.65 8.67 3.80
CA MET A 32 -5.48 10.09 3.52
C MET A 32 -4.63 10.26 2.27
N TRP A 33 -5.14 11.00 1.29
CA TRP A 33 -4.34 11.41 0.14
C TRP A 33 -3.28 12.44 0.57
N ASN A 34 -2.11 12.38 -0.06
CA ASN A 34 -1.01 13.31 0.18
C ASN A 34 -0.35 13.71 -1.15
N PRO A 35 0.00 14.99 -1.37
CA PRO A 35 0.70 15.41 -2.57
C PRO A 35 2.13 14.88 -2.67
N SER A 36 2.76 14.53 -1.54
CA SER A 36 4.07 13.87 -1.54
C SER A 36 3.91 12.39 -1.85
N THR A 37 4.52 11.94 -2.94
CA THR A 37 4.49 10.54 -3.39
C THR A 37 4.92 9.56 -2.30
N SER A 38 5.99 9.86 -1.56
CA SER A 38 6.47 8.99 -0.47
C SER A 38 5.46 8.88 0.68
N ALA A 39 4.86 10.00 1.09
CA ALA A 39 3.82 10.01 2.13
C ALA A 39 2.53 9.31 1.66
N PHE A 40 2.20 9.44 0.38
CA PHE A 40 1.06 8.74 -0.22
C PHE A 40 1.27 7.23 -0.27
N ILE A 41 2.43 6.78 -0.74
CA ILE A 41 2.82 5.36 -0.77
C ILE A 41 2.78 4.75 0.63
N ALA A 42 3.31 5.48 1.63
CA ALA A 42 3.26 5.04 3.01
C ALA A 42 1.81 4.88 3.51
N SER A 43 0.92 5.83 3.17
CA SER A 43 -0.50 5.77 3.55
C SER A 43 -1.25 4.64 2.84
N ALA A 44 -0.88 4.32 1.60
CA ALA A 44 -1.51 3.28 0.79
C ALA A 44 -1.28 1.86 1.32
N LEU A 45 -0.26 1.64 2.16
CA LEU A 45 0.04 0.34 2.77
C LEU A 45 -0.63 0.13 4.13
N SER A 46 -1.41 1.11 4.61
CA SER A 46 -2.25 0.97 5.80
C SER A 46 -3.05 -0.34 5.73
N PRO A 47 -3.11 -1.13 6.81
CA PRO A 47 -2.75 -0.80 8.20
C PRO A 47 -1.28 -1.05 8.58
N ALA A 48 -0.42 -1.45 7.63
CA ALA A 48 0.99 -1.67 7.94
C ALA A 48 1.73 -0.34 8.15
N GLN A 49 2.56 -0.29 9.17
CA GLN A 49 3.41 0.85 9.47
C GLN A 49 4.65 0.81 8.59
N VAL A 50 4.85 1.88 7.84
CA VAL A 50 6.04 2.08 7.00
C VAL A 50 7.11 2.82 7.80
N LEU A 51 8.35 2.34 7.74
CA LEU A 51 9.52 2.97 8.36
C LEU A 51 10.12 4.04 7.45
N SER A 52 10.28 3.73 6.16
CA SER A 52 10.79 4.66 5.16
C SER A 52 10.27 4.31 3.77
N VAL A 53 10.26 5.32 2.89
CA VAL A 53 10.00 5.16 1.45
C VAL A 53 11.14 5.85 0.71
N GLU A 54 11.87 5.07 -0.08
CA GLU A 54 12.96 5.53 -0.94
C GLU A 54 12.47 5.53 -2.38
N LEU A 55 12.54 6.69 -3.03
CA LEU A 55 12.13 6.85 -4.43
C LEU A 55 13.37 6.87 -5.31
N ASN A 56 13.41 5.98 -6.29
CA ASN A 56 14.37 5.99 -7.38
C ASN A 56 13.67 6.48 -8.65
N ASP A 57 13.89 7.75 -8.99
CA ASP A 57 13.27 8.39 -10.15
C ASP A 57 13.79 7.88 -11.50
N GLU A 58 15.02 7.36 -11.53
CA GLU A 58 15.65 6.82 -12.73
C GLU A 58 15.05 5.47 -13.10
N GLU A 59 14.92 4.58 -12.11
CA GLU A 59 14.33 3.25 -12.29
C GLU A 59 12.79 3.27 -12.20
N LYS A 60 12.20 4.39 -11.76
CA LYS A 60 10.78 4.52 -11.42
C LYS A 60 10.34 3.45 -10.42
N VAL A 61 11.13 3.30 -9.36
CA VAL A 61 10.94 2.31 -8.30
C VAL A 61 10.79 3.03 -6.97
N ALA A 62 9.81 2.62 -6.18
CA ALA A 62 9.65 3.01 -4.78
C ALA A 62 9.93 1.81 -3.87
N THR A 63 10.95 1.91 -3.04
CA THR A 63 11.30 0.90 -2.02
C THR A 63 10.75 1.34 -0.68
N VAL A 64 9.92 0.50 -0.07
CA VAL A 64 9.26 0.73 1.20
C VAL A 64 9.83 -0.21 2.23
N VAL A 65 10.40 0.34 3.29
CA VAL A 65 10.92 -0.44 4.41
C VAL A 65 9.83 -0.58 5.47
N ILE A 66 9.57 -1.82 5.89
CA ILE A 66 8.51 -2.19 6.82
C ILE A 66 9.11 -3.00 7.96
N PRO A 67 8.66 -2.85 9.22
CA PRO A 67 9.13 -3.70 10.30
C PRO A 67 8.83 -5.17 9.96
N ASP A 68 9.77 -6.08 10.19
CA ASP A 68 9.62 -7.50 9.78
C ASP A 68 8.34 -8.14 10.34
N LYS A 69 7.97 -7.76 11.57
CA LYS A 69 6.75 -8.21 12.25
C LYS A 69 5.46 -7.83 11.52
N GLN A 70 5.49 -6.81 10.67
CA GLN A 70 4.35 -6.30 9.91
C GLN A 70 4.47 -6.56 8.40
N LEU A 71 5.53 -7.22 7.94
CA LEU A 71 5.74 -7.48 6.53
C LEU A 71 4.61 -8.33 5.94
N SER A 72 4.15 -9.36 6.65
CA SER A 72 2.98 -10.16 6.25
C SER A 72 1.68 -9.34 6.19
N LEU A 73 1.53 -8.34 7.07
CA LEU A 73 0.36 -7.45 7.07
C LEU A 73 0.39 -6.51 5.86
N ALA A 74 1.57 -5.96 5.54
CA ALA A 74 1.77 -5.10 4.38
C ALA A 74 1.52 -5.82 3.05
N ILE A 75 1.93 -7.08 2.96
CA ILE A 75 1.63 -7.92 1.79
C ILE A 75 0.12 -8.23 1.74
N GLY A 76 -0.44 -8.61 2.89
CA GLY A 76 -1.83 -9.05 3.00
C GLY A 76 -2.04 -10.47 2.45
N LYS A 77 -3.25 -11.00 2.65
CA LYS A 77 -3.62 -12.32 2.14
C LYS A 77 -3.47 -12.37 0.62
N GLU A 78 -2.70 -13.33 0.10
CA GLU A 78 -2.43 -13.47 -1.34
C GLU A 78 -1.87 -12.19 -2.00
N GLY A 79 -1.18 -11.35 -1.21
CA GLY A 79 -0.63 -10.10 -1.72
C GLY A 79 -1.68 -9.02 -2.02
N GLN A 80 -2.90 -9.16 -1.49
CA GLN A 80 -4.00 -8.24 -1.78
C GLN A 80 -3.67 -6.80 -1.39
N ASN A 81 -3.08 -6.57 -0.22
CA ASN A 81 -2.85 -5.22 0.29
C ASN A 81 -1.84 -4.48 -0.59
N VAL A 82 -0.66 -5.08 -0.81
CA VAL A 82 0.37 -4.48 -1.68
C VAL A 82 -0.10 -4.30 -3.13
N ARG A 83 -0.97 -5.19 -3.63
CA ARG A 83 -1.56 -5.08 -4.98
C ARG A 83 -2.57 -3.94 -5.07
N LEU A 84 -3.40 -3.74 -4.05
CA LEU A 84 -4.34 -2.60 -3.98
C LEU A 84 -3.56 -1.28 -3.86
N ALA A 85 -2.52 -1.24 -3.02
CA ALA A 85 -1.64 -0.09 -2.89
C ALA A 85 -0.97 0.26 -4.23
N ALA A 86 -0.38 -0.72 -4.93
CA ALA A 86 0.25 -0.50 -6.23
C ALA A 86 -0.75 0.00 -7.29
N LYS A 87 -1.97 -0.54 -7.32
CA LYS A 87 -3.04 -0.05 -8.20
C LYS A 87 -3.43 1.40 -7.88
N LEU A 88 -3.49 1.75 -6.60
CA LEU A 88 -3.85 3.09 -6.16
C LEU A 88 -2.76 4.12 -6.51
N ILE A 89 -1.49 3.76 -6.32
CA ILE A 89 -0.34 4.60 -6.71
C ILE A 89 -0.34 4.83 -8.22
N LYS A 90 -0.64 3.79 -9.00
CA LYS A 90 -0.70 3.89 -10.47
C LYS A 90 -1.69 4.95 -10.97
N ILE A 91 -2.80 5.18 -10.27
CA ILE A 91 -3.77 6.23 -10.63
C ILE A 91 -3.14 7.64 -10.57
N LEU A 92 -2.13 7.83 -9.72
CA LEU A 92 -1.45 9.11 -9.54
C LEU A 92 -0.13 9.20 -10.31
N ASP A 93 0.58 8.08 -10.47
CA ASP A 93 1.85 7.98 -11.16
C ASP A 93 1.98 6.63 -11.87
N ASP A 94 1.73 6.62 -13.18
CA ASP A 94 1.65 5.42 -14.01
C ASP A 94 2.96 4.64 -14.14
N HIS A 95 4.09 5.23 -13.70
CA HIS A 95 5.42 4.65 -13.90
C HIS A 95 6.03 4.05 -12.64
N THR A 96 5.50 4.32 -11.44
CA THR A 96 6.14 3.89 -10.19
C THR A 96 5.84 2.43 -9.83
N THR A 97 6.91 1.63 -9.72
CA THR A 97 6.88 0.25 -9.24
C THR A 97 7.07 0.20 -7.73
N LEU A 98 6.15 -0.44 -7.01
CA LEU A 98 6.22 -0.56 -5.55
C LEU A 98 7.01 -1.80 -5.13
N ILE A 99 7.95 -1.64 -4.19
CA ILE A 99 8.70 -2.73 -3.56
C ILE A 99 8.54 -2.59 -2.04
N ALA A 100 8.12 -3.64 -1.34
CA ALA A 100 8.07 -3.69 0.11
C ALA A 100 9.16 -4.62 0.64
N SER A 101 10.06 -4.13 1.49
CA SER A 101 11.12 -4.91 2.12
C SER A 101 10.99 -4.91 3.64
N GLY A 102 11.46 -5.99 4.26
CA GLY A 102 11.70 -6.02 5.70
C GLY A 102 12.77 -5.02 6.13
N HIS A 103 12.89 -4.80 7.43
CA HIS A 103 13.99 -4.03 8.02
C HIS A 103 15.30 -4.83 7.94
N LEU A 104 15.21 -6.17 7.93
CA LEU A 104 16.34 -7.03 7.60
C LEU A 104 16.52 -7.10 6.06
N PRO A 105 17.75 -6.95 5.54
CA PRO A 105 18.03 -6.81 4.11
C PRO A 105 17.67 -8.05 3.25
N ASN A 106 17.24 -9.15 3.86
CA ASN A 106 17.09 -10.44 3.19
C ASN A 106 15.70 -10.69 2.60
N ILE A 107 14.72 -9.79 2.80
CA ILE A 107 13.36 -10.01 2.32
C ILE A 107 12.87 -8.77 1.57
N ILE A 108 12.84 -8.86 0.23
CA ILE A 108 12.35 -7.82 -0.68
C ILE A 108 11.19 -8.39 -1.50
N PHE A 109 10.03 -7.73 -1.47
CA PHE A 109 8.85 -8.07 -2.26
C PHE A 109 8.59 -7.00 -3.30
N LYS A 110 8.57 -7.34 -4.59
CA LYS A 110 8.14 -6.42 -5.64
C LYS A 110 6.66 -6.58 -5.96
N ALA A 111 5.90 -5.50 -5.86
CA ALA A 111 4.61 -5.34 -6.51
C ALA A 111 4.81 -4.57 -7.82
N SER A 112 5.32 -5.25 -8.85
CA SER A 112 5.44 -4.72 -10.21
C SER A 112 4.32 -5.26 -11.08
N GLN A 113 3.58 -4.38 -11.76
CA GLN A 113 2.75 -4.60 -12.95
C GLN A 113 1.92 -5.90 -13.08
N ALA A 114 1.59 -6.59 -11.99
CA ALA A 114 0.64 -7.71 -12.02
C ALA A 114 -0.81 -7.21 -12.00
N ALA A 115 -1.14 -6.23 -12.84
CA ALA A 115 -2.53 -5.93 -13.15
C ALA A 115 -3.19 -7.11 -13.88
N ASN A 116 -2.42 -7.95 -14.59
CA ASN A 116 -2.96 -9.08 -15.35
C ASN A 116 -2.28 -10.45 -15.17
N ASN A 117 -1.05 -10.56 -14.67
CA ASN A 117 -0.38 -11.87 -14.56
C ASN A 117 0.38 -12.00 -13.24
N GLY A 118 -0.13 -12.85 -12.35
CA GLY A 118 0.63 -13.60 -11.34
C GLY A 118 1.44 -12.81 -10.29
N PHE A 119 1.19 -13.10 -9.02
CA PHE A 119 2.09 -12.70 -7.94
C PHE A 119 3.39 -13.51 -8.08
N ASN A 120 4.51 -12.88 -8.46
CA ASN A 120 5.82 -13.55 -8.48
C ASN A 120 6.62 -13.09 -7.27
N HIS A 121 6.94 -14.03 -6.38
CA HIS A 121 7.94 -13.87 -5.32
C HIS A 121 9.33 -13.78 -5.97
N HIS A 122 9.63 -12.67 -6.64
CA HIS A 122 10.96 -12.45 -7.19
C HIS A 122 11.84 -11.84 -6.09
N PHE A 123 12.63 -12.69 -5.45
CA PHE A 123 13.71 -12.27 -4.57
C PHE A 123 14.72 -11.52 -5.43
N LEU A 124 14.89 -10.22 -5.22
CA LEU A 124 16.06 -9.55 -5.77
C LEU A 124 17.30 -10.04 -5.03
N PRO A 125 18.40 -10.36 -5.73
CA PRO A 125 19.68 -10.46 -5.06
C PRO A 125 20.01 -9.10 -4.44
N THR A 126 20.34 -9.10 -3.14
CA THR A 126 20.96 -7.94 -2.51
C THR A 126 22.30 -7.68 -3.21
N PRO A 127 22.71 -6.41 -3.42
CA PRO A 127 24.08 -6.09 -3.80
C PRO A 127 25.09 -6.57 -2.75
#